data_AF-R5LK82-F1
#
_entry.id   AF-R5LK82-F1
#
_cell.length_a   1.000
_cell.length_b   1.000
_cell.length_c   1.000
_cell.angle_alpha   90.00
_cell.angle_beta   90.00
_cell.angle_gamma   90.00
#
_symmetry.space_group_name_H-M   'P 1'
#
loop_
_entity.id
_entity.type
_entity.pdbx_description
1 polymer ?
#
loop_
_entity_poly.entity_id
_entity_poly.type
_entity_poly.pdbx_seq_one_letter_code
_entity_poly.pdbx_strand_id
1 'polypeptide(L)'
;MINKLTGEPISEEMQSVLKRLAANETVPESEIYALKEIREANSCISNSVPTIELNNRSGIQLGVFNRLQNMGSAVIEDNGAVSFTGEIHCGRRLDIVIGLPASGKSSALVEPISEMYKSRVIDSDEAKKLLPEYNDGWGAGVVHKESQRISEQQLMTALDKGENITYPRVGGDSTELLNIAAIAKKYGYSVYVHFNELDRNKALGRMINRFLETGRYIKPELIIKYGNDISNTYEQAKKATSLVDGFSKWSNDVPIGSRPKMIEYSASCEDIVRALKPTLSERLEESESKCRILRAKIDEVNEVFRKNPELSREYVKKRDELRAGKKLTDKTFTIKKSTPPKH
;
A
#
# COMPACT_ATOMS: atom_id res chain seq x y z
N MET A 1 -14.35 7.84 15.68
CA MET A 1 -13.42 8.55 14.77
C MET A 1 -14.01 9.92 14.47
N ILE A 2 -13.19 10.95 14.32
CA ILE A 2 -13.65 12.32 14.08
C ILE A 2 -13.29 12.68 12.64
N ASN A 3 -14.19 13.32 11.91
CA ASN A 3 -13.90 13.91 10.61
C ASN A 3 -12.99 15.13 10.83
N LYS A 4 -11.73 15.05 10.37
CA LYS A 4 -10.76 16.13 10.55
C LYS A 4 -11.12 17.44 9.86
N LEU A 5 -12.01 17.43 8.87
CA LEU A 5 -12.48 18.66 8.25
C LEU A 5 -13.43 19.45 9.14
N THR A 6 -14.36 18.76 9.79
CA THR A 6 -15.47 19.39 10.51
C THR A 6 -15.27 19.38 12.02
N GLY A 7 -14.38 18.52 12.53
CA GLY A 7 -14.26 18.25 13.97
C GLY A 7 -15.41 17.40 14.54
N GLU A 8 -16.36 16.99 13.69
CA GLU A 8 -17.55 16.24 14.09
C GLU A 8 -17.31 14.72 14.06
N PRO A 9 -18.09 13.93 14.81
CA PRO A 9 -18.10 12.47 14.67
C PRO A 9 -18.42 12.04 13.23
N ILE A 10 -17.77 10.99 12.76
CA ILE A 10 -18.11 10.38 11.46
C ILE A 10 -19.50 9.72 11.53
N SER A 11 -20.27 9.85 10.46
CA SER A 11 -21.62 9.30 10.31
C SER A 11 -21.65 7.77 10.46
N GLU A 12 -22.80 7.23 10.88
CA GLU A 12 -22.99 5.79 11.00
C GLU A 12 -22.88 5.09 9.62
N GLU A 13 -23.36 5.76 8.58
CA GLU A 13 -23.25 5.31 7.19
C GLU A 13 -21.79 5.20 6.77
N MET A 14 -20.96 6.20 7.07
CA MET A 14 -19.51 6.16 6.81
C MET A 14 -18.85 4.99 7.55
N GLN A 15 -19.18 4.79 8.82
CA GLN A 15 -18.64 3.67 9.62
C GLN A 15 -19.02 2.31 9.02
N SER A 16 -20.27 2.16 8.59
CA SER A 16 -20.77 0.96 7.92
C SER A 16 -20.01 0.67 6.62
N VAL A 17 -19.87 1.68 5.75
CA VAL A 17 -19.12 1.57 4.49
C VAL A 17 -17.67 1.18 4.74
N LEU A 18 -16.99 1.82 5.69
CA LEU A 18 -15.60 1.50 6.03
C LEU A 18 -15.43 0.05 6.52
N LYS A 19 -16.36 -0.43 7.35
CA LYS A 19 -16.36 -1.82 7.84
C LYS A 19 -16.53 -2.82 6.70
N ARG A 20 -17.47 -2.56 5.78
CA ARG A 20 -17.72 -3.39 4.59
C ARG A 20 -16.50 -3.43 3.66
N LEU A 21 -15.92 -2.27 3.36
CA LEU A 21 -14.69 -2.17 2.54
C LEU A 21 -13.50 -2.90 3.18
N ALA A 22 -13.34 -2.81 4.51
CA ALA A 22 -12.32 -3.55 5.24
C ALA A 22 -12.54 -5.08 5.20
N ALA A 23 -13.80 -5.52 5.16
CA ALA A 23 -14.20 -6.91 4.94
C ALA A 23 -14.14 -7.35 3.47
N ASN A 24 -13.61 -6.50 2.58
CA ASN A 24 -13.51 -6.73 1.13
C ASN A 24 -14.85 -6.73 0.39
N GLU A 25 -15.92 -6.25 1.01
CA GLU A 25 -17.23 -6.17 0.37
C GLU A 25 -17.27 -5.02 -0.64
N THR A 26 -17.93 -5.27 -1.78
CA THR A 26 -18.16 -4.24 -2.80
C THR A 26 -19.21 -3.26 -2.30
N VAL A 27 -18.87 -1.98 -2.34
CA VAL A 27 -19.78 -0.88 -2.05
C VAL A 27 -20.03 -0.11 -3.37
N PRO A 28 -21.29 0.09 -3.79
CA PRO A 28 -21.62 0.86 -4.98
C PRO A 28 -21.05 2.28 -4.92
N GLU A 29 -20.61 2.79 -6.06
CA GLU A 29 -20.08 4.15 -6.18
C GLU A 29 -21.11 5.20 -5.75
N SER A 30 -22.37 5.04 -6.15
CA SER A 30 -23.46 5.91 -5.73
C SER A 30 -23.64 5.98 -4.21
N GLU A 31 -23.42 4.86 -3.50
CA GLU A 31 -23.46 4.81 -2.03
C GLU A 31 -22.30 5.65 -1.44
N ILE A 32 -21.08 5.49 -1.99
CA ILE A 32 -19.90 6.24 -1.54
C ILE A 32 -20.08 7.75 -1.75
N TYR A 33 -20.58 8.16 -2.93
CA TYR A 33 -20.80 9.57 -3.24
C TYR A 33 -22.00 10.18 -2.52
N ALA A 34 -22.90 9.35 -1.97
CA ALA A 34 -23.99 9.83 -1.12
C ALA A 34 -23.54 10.15 0.32
N LEU A 35 -22.40 9.60 0.77
CA LEU A 35 -21.88 9.83 2.12
C LEU A 35 -21.66 11.32 2.39
N LYS A 36 -22.11 11.78 3.55
CA LYS A 36 -22.05 13.17 3.98
C LYS A 36 -20.62 13.73 3.86
N GLU A 37 -19.64 13.04 4.41
CA GLU A 37 -18.24 13.47 4.46
C GLU A 37 -17.61 13.50 3.06
N ILE A 38 -18.01 12.59 2.16
CA ILE A 38 -17.53 12.57 0.78
C ILE A 38 -18.13 13.74 -0.02
N ARG A 39 -19.41 14.08 0.20
CA ARG A 39 -20.04 15.24 -0.42
C ARG A 39 -19.42 16.55 0.05
N GLU A 40 -19.21 16.67 1.36
CA GLU A 40 -18.52 17.81 1.97
C GLU A 40 -17.12 17.96 1.38
N ALA A 41 -16.31 16.89 1.37
CA ALA A 41 -14.98 16.93 0.79
C ALA A 41 -15.00 17.34 -0.69
N ASN A 42 -15.89 16.79 -1.50
CA ASN A 42 -16.00 17.15 -2.90
C ASN A 42 -16.38 18.63 -3.12
N SER A 43 -17.13 19.25 -2.21
CA SER A 43 -17.44 20.69 -2.29
C SER A 43 -16.24 21.61 -2.03
N CYS A 44 -15.20 21.12 -1.37
CA CYS A 44 -13.99 21.87 -1.05
C CYS A 44 -12.87 21.76 -2.10
N ILE A 45 -13.02 20.88 -3.10
CA ILE A 45 -11.99 20.66 -4.13
C ILE A 45 -11.93 21.86 -5.07
N SER A 46 -10.72 22.34 -5.33
CA SER A 46 -10.52 23.41 -6.32
C SER A 46 -10.77 22.86 -7.73
N ASN A 47 -11.72 23.47 -8.45
CA ASN A 47 -11.97 23.25 -9.87
C ASN A 47 -11.38 24.40 -10.73
N SER A 48 -10.36 25.08 -10.21
CA SER A 48 -9.68 26.16 -10.92
C SER A 48 -8.93 25.63 -12.15
N VAL A 49 -8.50 26.55 -13.01
CA VAL A 49 -7.66 26.22 -14.17
C VAL A 49 -6.41 25.45 -13.72
N PRO A 50 -6.02 24.36 -14.40
CA PRO A 50 -4.79 23.64 -14.09
C PRO A 50 -3.59 24.58 -14.06
N THR A 51 -2.78 24.48 -13.01
CA THR A 51 -1.62 25.36 -12.77
C THR A 51 -0.59 25.36 -13.90
N ILE A 52 -0.48 24.24 -14.63
CA ILE A 52 0.40 24.11 -15.81
C ILE A 52 0.00 25.05 -16.96
N GLU A 53 -1.25 25.51 -17.01
CA GLU A 53 -1.80 26.42 -18.03
C GLU A 53 -1.65 27.90 -17.63
N LEU A 54 -1.19 28.17 -16.41
CA LEU A 54 -0.96 29.53 -15.93
C LEU A 54 0.35 30.09 -16.47
N ASN A 55 0.42 31.42 -16.60
CA ASN A 55 1.64 32.13 -16.99
C ASN A 55 2.61 32.27 -15.80
N ASN A 56 3.88 32.60 -16.10
CA ASN A 56 4.92 32.92 -15.10
C ASN A 56 5.24 31.80 -14.09
N ARG A 57 5.06 30.53 -14.47
CA ARG A 57 5.29 29.38 -13.59
C ARG A 57 6.75 28.96 -13.43
N SER A 58 7.64 29.40 -14.33
CA SER A 58 9.03 28.91 -14.39
C SER A 58 9.80 29.06 -13.06
N GLY A 59 9.63 30.18 -12.35
CA GLY A 59 10.29 30.40 -11.05
C GLY A 59 9.81 29.43 -9.96
N ILE A 60 8.49 29.18 -9.91
CA ILE A 60 7.89 28.22 -8.97
C ILE A 60 8.36 26.80 -9.30
N GLN A 61 8.27 26.40 -10.57
CA GLN A 61 8.70 25.09 -11.04
C GLN A 61 10.17 24.83 -10.73
N LEU A 62 11.05 25.81 -11.00
CA LEU A 62 12.47 25.72 -10.68
C LEU A 62 12.72 25.65 -9.16
N GLY A 63 11.98 26.43 -8.37
CA GLY A 63 12.06 26.39 -6.90
C GLY A 63 11.68 25.02 -6.33
N VAL A 64 10.58 24.43 -6.81
CA VAL A 64 10.15 23.08 -6.44
C VAL A 64 11.19 22.05 -6.88
N PHE A 65 11.62 22.10 -8.14
CA PHE A 65 12.65 21.21 -8.69
C PHE A 65 13.93 21.23 -7.85
N ASN A 66 14.46 22.43 -7.53
CA ASN A 66 15.69 22.57 -6.74
C ASN A 66 15.54 21.98 -5.33
N ARG A 67 14.39 22.17 -4.67
CA ARG A 67 14.13 21.54 -3.36
C ARG A 67 14.13 20.02 -3.46
N LEU A 68 13.49 19.46 -4.49
CA LEU A 68 13.46 18.02 -4.72
C LEU A 68 14.85 17.45 -5.08
N GLN A 69 15.68 18.19 -5.82
CA GLN A 69 17.05 17.80 -6.13
C GLN A 69 17.94 17.71 -4.88
N ASN A 70 17.66 18.52 -3.86
CA ASN A 70 18.39 18.53 -2.60
C ASN A 70 17.98 17.40 -1.64
N MET A 71 16.92 16.65 -1.94
CA MET A 71 16.55 15.47 -1.15
C MET A 71 17.52 14.31 -1.41
N GLY A 72 17.80 13.53 -0.37
CA GLY A 72 18.61 12.32 -0.42
C GLY A 72 17.77 11.04 -0.56
N SER A 73 18.39 9.89 -0.27
CA SER A 73 17.66 8.63 -0.12
C SER A 73 16.88 8.61 1.19
N ALA A 74 15.92 7.70 1.30
CA ALA A 74 15.27 7.42 2.57
C ALA A 74 16.30 6.99 3.63
N VAL A 75 16.03 7.43 4.86
CA VAL A 75 16.65 7.00 6.11
C VAL A 75 15.48 6.73 7.06
N ILE A 76 15.33 5.48 7.47
CA ILE A 76 14.25 5.01 8.33
C ILE A 76 14.83 4.85 9.74
N GLU A 77 14.33 5.66 10.67
CA GLU A 77 14.72 5.58 12.08
C GLU A 77 14.05 4.38 12.77
N ASP A 78 14.59 3.97 13.92
CA ASP A 78 14.05 2.85 14.73
C ASP A 78 12.59 3.07 15.16
N ASN A 79 12.15 4.34 15.26
CA ASN A 79 10.78 4.72 15.57
C ASN A 79 9.82 4.68 14.35
N GLY A 80 10.33 4.34 13.16
CA GLY A 80 9.61 4.34 11.89
C GLY A 80 9.49 5.70 11.19
N ALA A 81 10.10 6.75 11.73
CA ALA A 81 10.16 8.05 11.07
C ALA A 81 11.10 7.98 9.86
N VAL A 82 10.69 8.64 8.77
CA VAL A 82 11.44 8.62 7.52
C VAL A 82 11.88 10.03 7.17
N SER A 83 13.17 10.18 6.87
CA SER A 83 13.75 11.40 6.31
C SER A 83 14.43 11.10 4.99
N PHE A 84 14.47 12.07 4.08
CA PHE A 84 15.15 11.96 2.79
C PHE A 84 16.47 12.70 2.81
N THR A 85 17.40 12.23 3.64
CA THR A 85 18.71 12.85 3.88
C THR A 85 19.89 11.91 3.63
N GLY A 86 19.61 10.67 3.22
CA GLY A 86 20.63 9.67 2.95
C GLY A 86 21.43 9.98 1.68
N GLU A 87 22.62 9.39 1.58
CA GLU A 87 23.44 9.47 0.37
C GLU A 87 22.69 8.91 -0.85
N ILE A 88 22.98 9.46 -2.04
CA ILE A 88 22.51 8.91 -3.32
C ILE A 88 23.67 8.22 -4.02
N HIS A 89 23.52 6.92 -4.28
CA HIS A 89 24.49 6.17 -5.07
C HIS A 89 24.26 6.37 -6.57
N CYS A 90 25.34 6.37 -7.35
CA CYS A 90 25.29 6.46 -8.81
C CYS A 90 25.53 5.09 -9.47
N GLY A 91 24.61 4.14 -9.23
CA GLY A 91 24.71 2.76 -9.70
C GLY A 91 23.88 2.44 -10.95
N ARG A 92 23.18 3.42 -11.53
CA ARG A 92 22.25 3.23 -12.66
C ARG A 92 21.22 2.12 -12.41
N ARG A 93 20.57 2.18 -11.25
CA ARG A 93 19.46 1.30 -10.88
C ARG A 93 18.14 2.07 -10.85
N LEU A 94 17.11 1.55 -11.50
CA LEU A 94 15.75 2.09 -11.47
C LEU A 94 14.77 1.04 -10.92
N ASP A 95 14.18 1.33 -9.76
CA ASP A 95 13.13 0.53 -9.15
C ASP A 95 11.77 1.22 -9.34
N ILE A 96 10.94 0.71 -10.26
CA ILE A 96 9.58 1.22 -10.50
C ILE A 96 8.61 0.51 -9.57
N VAL A 97 7.97 1.24 -8.67
CA VAL A 97 7.03 0.67 -7.70
C VAL A 97 5.60 0.99 -8.12
N ILE A 98 4.82 -0.03 -8.51
CA ILE A 98 3.43 0.11 -8.95
C ILE A 98 2.42 -0.37 -7.90
N GLY A 99 1.19 0.13 -8.00
CA GLY A 99 0.08 -0.22 -7.10
C GLY A 99 -0.93 0.90 -6.92
N LEU A 100 -2.13 0.55 -6.47
CA LEU A 100 -3.23 1.51 -6.31
C LEU A 100 -2.84 2.69 -5.39
N PRO A 101 -3.44 3.87 -5.59
CA PRO A 101 -3.45 4.89 -4.53
C PRO A 101 -3.92 4.29 -3.20
N ALA A 102 -3.38 4.80 -2.08
CA ALA A 102 -3.67 4.29 -0.73
C ALA A 102 -3.40 2.79 -0.49
N SER A 103 -2.75 2.08 -1.42
CA SER A 103 -2.33 0.68 -1.21
C SER A 103 -1.15 0.53 -0.25
N GLY A 104 -0.50 1.63 0.17
CA GLY A 104 0.63 1.64 1.10
C GLY A 104 2.01 1.48 0.43
N LYS A 105 2.13 1.76 -0.87
CA LYS A 105 3.39 1.64 -1.63
C LYS A 105 4.58 2.31 -0.96
N SER A 106 4.39 3.53 -0.45
CA SER A 106 5.46 4.38 0.08
C SER A 106 6.21 3.67 1.21
N SER A 107 5.49 3.37 2.29
CA SER A 107 6.06 2.69 3.45
C SER A 107 6.38 1.22 3.22
N ALA A 108 5.61 0.53 2.37
CA ALA A 108 5.80 -0.91 2.17
C ALA A 108 7.02 -1.24 1.30
N LEU A 109 7.30 -0.43 0.27
CA LEU A 109 8.33 -0.73 -0.73
C LEU A 109 9.22 0.47 -1.07
N VAL A 110 8.65 1.66 -1.31
CA VAL A 110 9.44 2.81 -1.83
C VAL A 110 10.54 3.22 -0.85
N GLU A 111 10.17 3.43 0.42
CA GLU A 111 11.09 3.88 1.45
C GLU A 111 12.16 2.80 1.76
N PRO A 112 11.81 1.52 1.98
CA PRO A 112 12.81 0.46 2.15
C PRO A 112 13.75 0.27 0.95
N ILE A 113 13.24 0.31 -0.28
CA ILE A 113 14.06 0.19 -1.50
C ILE A 113 15.00 1.41 -1.60
N SER A 114 14.48 2.60 -1.30
CA SER A 114 15.26 3.83 -1.28
C SER A 114 16.41 3.79 -0.28
N GLU A 115 16.15 3.34 0.94
CA GLU A 115 17.17 3.20 1.97
C GLU A 115 18.23 2.16 1.62
N MET A 116 17.80 1.00 1.10
CA MET A 116 18.66 -0.13 0.77
C MET A 116 19.62 0.19 -0.37
N TYR A 117 19.11 0.76 -1.45
CA TYR A 117 19.90 1.03 -2.66
C TYR A 117 20.42 2.46 -2.73
N LYS A 118 20.20 3.27 -1.70
CA LYS A 118 20.60 4.68 -1.66
C LYS A 118 20.07 5.41 -2.90
N SER A 119 18.80 5.19 -3.19
CA SER A 119 18.15 5.70 -4.39
C SER A 119 17.28 6.91 -4.09
N ARG A 120 17.25 7.84 -5.03
CA ARG A 120 16.40 9.02 -4.96
C ARG A 120 14.95 8.61 -5.19
N VAL A 121 14.05 9.01 -4.30
CA VAL A 121 12.62 8.89 -4.55
C VAL A 121 12.18 10.03 -5.46
N ILE A 122 11.61 9.69 -6.62
CA ILE A 122 11.05 10.64 -7.56
C ILE A 122 9.54 10.45 -7.57
N ASP A 123 8.80 11.32 -6.87
CA ASP A 123 7.34 11.19 -6.75
C ASP A 123 6.66 12.54 -7.03
N SER A 124 5.73 12.53 -7.98
CA SER A 124 4.88 13.68 -8.28
C SER A 124 4.09 14.15 -7.06
N ASP A 125 3.78 13.30 -6.09
CA ASP A 125 3.09 13.70 -4.86
C ASP A 125 3.99 14.56 -3.95
N GLU A 126 5.31 14.36 -3.93
CA GLU A 126 6.24 15.25 -3.22
C GLU A 126 6.34 16.61 -3.92
N ALA A 127 6.33 16.62 -5.25
CA ALA A 127 6.26 17.87 -6.01
C ALA A 127 4.97 18.65 -5.75
N LYS A 128 3.82 17.97 -5.64
CA LYS A 128 2.53 18.61 -5.31
C LYS A 128 2.60 19.36 -3.99
N LYS A 129 3.14 18.76 -2.92
CA LYS A 129 3.21 19.38 -1.58
C LYS A 129 3.98 20.70 -1.56
N LEU A 130 4.87 20.93 -2.54
CA LEU A 130 5.69 22.13 -2.64
C LEU A 130 5.06 23.22 -3.51
N LEU A 131 3.96 22.93 -4.21
CA LEU A 131 3.22 23.89 -5.03
C LEU A 131 2.22 24.67 -4.17
N PRO A 132 2.17 26.01 -4.25
CA PRO A 132 1.28 26.84 -3.42
C PRO A 132 -0.19 26.46 -3.55
N GLU A 133 -0.62 26.08 -4.75
CA GLU A 133 -2.01 25.76 -5.05
C GLU A 133 -2.42 24.36 -4.56
N TYR A 134 -1.52 23.55 -4.02
CA TYR A 134 -1.86 22.22 -3.52
C TYR A 134 -2.86 22.25 -2.37
N ASN A 135 -2.79 23.30 -1.52
CA ASN A 135 -3.74 23.58 -0.45
C ASN A 135 -4.08 22.32 0.38
N ASP A 136 -3.07 21.70 0.98
CA ASP A 136 -3.21 20.48 1.80
C ASP A 136 -3.98 19.33 1.14
N GLY A 137 -3.92 19.24 -0.19
CA GLY A 137 -4.58 18.22 -1.00
C GLY A 137 -5.85 18.69 -1.71
N TRP A 138 -6.45 19.81 -1.31
CA TRP A 138 -7.67 20.36 -1.95
C TRP A 138 -7.44 20.81 -3.39
N GLY A 139 -6.21 21.21 -3.72
CA GLY A 139 -5.79 21.54 -5.07
C GLY A 139 -5.01 20.43 -5.78
N ALA A 140 -5.00 19.20 -5.26
CA ALA A 140 -4.24 18.10 -5.86
C ALA A 140 -4.55 17.88 -7.36
N GLY A 141 -5.79 18.12 -7.78
CA GLY A 141 -6.21 18.07 -9.18
C GLY A 141 -5.60 19.19 -10.03
N VAL A 142 -5.61 20.44 -9.54
CA VAL A 142 -5.12 21.61 -10.29
C VAL A 142 -3.60 21.63 -10.43
N VAL A 143 -2.87 21.04 -9.47
CA VAL A 143 -1.40 20.91 -9.53
C VAL A 143 -0.91 19.64 -10.23
N HIS A 144 -1.81 18.73 -10.63
CA HIS A 144 -1.43 17.39 -11.07
C HIS A 144 -0.45 17.38 -12.23
N LYS A 145 -0.80 18.01 -13.36
CA LYS A 145 0.04 18.04 -14.57
C LYS A 145 1.36 18.80 -14.35
N GLU A 146 1.34 19.89 -13.58
CA GLU A 146 2.56 20.65 -13.27
C GLU A 146 3.52 19.82 -12.42
N SER A 147 3.01 19.13 -11.40
CA SER A 147 3.82 18.22 -10.58
C SER A 147 4.40 17.04 -11.36
N GLN A 148 3.67 16.51 -12.35
CA GLN A 148 4.17 15.48 -13.26
C GLN A 148 5.34 15.99 -14.09
N ARG A 149 5.20 17.18 -14.70
CA ARG A 149 6.28 17.79 -15.50
C ARG A 149 7.55 18.01 -14.68
N ILE A 150 7.43 18.49 -13.44
CA ILE A 150 8.57 18.67 -12.54
C ILE A 150 9.22 17.32 -12.20
N SER A 151 8.41 16.30 -11.89
CA SER A 151 8.88 14.95 -11.59
C SER A 151 9.56 14.28 -12.78
N GLU A 152 9.07 14.50 -14.00
CA GLU A 152 9.68 14.02 -15.25
C GLU A 152 11.03 14.69 -15.50
N GLN A 153 11.13 16.00 -15.28
CA GLN A 153 12.41 16.70 -15.35
C GLN A 153 13.41 16.17 -14.31
N GLN A 154 12.94 15.86 -13.10
CA GLN A 154 13.75 15.23 -12.05
C GLN A 154 14.24 13.84 -12.48
N LEU A 155 13.35 13.02 -13.06
CA LEU A 155 13.71 11.70 -13.60
C LEU A 155 14.81 11.80 -14.65
N MET A 156 14.67 12.68 -15.64
CA MET A 156 15.69 12.85 -16.68
C MET A 156 17.03 13.29 -16.10
N THR A 157 17.02 14.24 -15.15
CA THR A 157 18.24 14.70 -14.47
C THR A 157 18.94 13.57 -13.70
N ALA A 158 18.18 12.74 -12.99
CA ALA A 158 18.73 11.61 -12.25
C ALA A 158 19.27 10.52 -13.20
N LEU A 159 18.55 10.25 -14.30
CA LEU A 159 18.98 9.34 -15.36
C LEU A 159 20.35 9.77 -15.93
N ASP A 160 20.50 11.05 -16.30
CA ASP A 160 21.74 11.62 -16.83
C ASP A 160 22.92 11.45 -15.86
N LYS A 161 22.68 11.70 -14.57
CA LYS A 161 23.70 11.58 -13.50
C LYS A 161 24.06 10.13 -13.15
N GLY A 162 23.27 9.15 -13.58
CA GLY A 162 23.48 7.75 -13.22
C GLY A 162 23.05 7.40 -11.79
N GLU A 163 22.26 8.26 -11.13
CA GLU A 163 21.75 8.05 -9.77
C GLU A 163 20.90 6.78 -9.69
N ASN A 164 20.88 6.10 -8.54
CA ASN A 164 19.87 5.09 -8.27
C ASN A 164 18.53 5.80 -8.03
N ILE A 165 17.45 5.24 -8.54
CA ILE A 165 16.12 5.87 -8.55
C ILE A 165 15.08 4.88 -8.06
N THR A 166 14.25 5.28 -7.10
CA THR A 166 12.98 4.62 -6.81
C THR A 166 11.84 5.48 -7.33
N TYR A 167 11.05 4.92 -8.25
CA TYR A 167 10.05 5.66 -9.01
C TYR A 167 8.64 5.10 -8.77
N PRO A 168 7.92 5.60 -7.73
CA PRO A 168 6.54 5.19 -7.50
C PRO A 168 5.60 5.66 -8.62
N ARG A 169 4.79 4.72 -9.12
CA ARG A 169 3.74 4.95 -10.13
C ARG A 169 2.46 4.24 -9.70
N VAL A 170 1.34 4.59 -10.33
CA VAL A 170 0.11 3.79 -10.18
C VAL A 170 0.25 2.47 -10.95
N GLY A 171 0.82 2.53 -12.17
CA GLY A 171 0.95 1.37 -13.05
C GLY A 171 -0.34 1.03 -13.80
N GLY A 172 -1.21 2.02 -14.05
CA GLY A 172 -2.45 1.82 -14.79
C GLY A 172 -2.30 1.75 -16.32
N ASP A 173 -1.10 1.93 -16.84
CA ASP A 173 -0.78 1.88 -18.27
C ASP A 173 0.55 1.15 -18.46
N SER A 174 0.51 0.02 -19.15
CA SER A 174 1.70 -0.80 -19.44
C SER A 174 2.60 -0.17 -20.49
N THR A 175 2.04 0.56 -21.45
CA THR A 175 2.81 1.25 -22.49
C THR A 175 3.62 2.36 -21.85
N GLU A 176 3.02 3.14 -20.96
CA GLU A 176 3.72 4.18 -20.20
C GLU A 176 4.88 3.57 -19.39
N LEU A 177 4.63 2.50 -18.64
CA LEU A 177 5.65 1.85 -17.81
C LEU A 177 6.81 1.29 -18.65
N LEU A 178 6.51 0.60 -19.75
CA LEU A 178 7.53 0.05 -20.63
C LEU A 178 8.32 1.13 -21.37
N ASN A 179 7.69 2.27 -21.69
CA ASN A 179 8.40 3.43 -22.23
C ASN A 179 9.39 4.03 -21.22
N ILE A 180 9.00 4.15 -19.95
CA ILE A 180 9.92 4.57 -18.87
C ILE A 180 11.10 3.60 -18.78
N ALA A 181 10.84 2.29 -18.75
CA ALA A 181 11.88 1.26 -18.73
C ALA A 181 12.82 1.37 -19.95
N ALA A 182 12.26 1.53 -21.16
CA ALA A 182 13.04 1.68 -22.39
C ALA A 182 13.91 2.95 -22.40
N ILE A 183 13.41 4.07 -21.88
CA ILE A 183 14.21 5.29 -21.70
C ILE A 183 15.37 4.99 -20.74
N ALA A 184 15.09 4.44 -19.56
CA ALA A 184 16.13 4.11 -18.58
C ALA A 184 17.20 3.15 -19.16
N LYS A 185 16.79 2.13 -19.92
CA LYS A 185 17.70 1.22 -20.64
C LYS A 185 18.62 1.96 -21.60
N LYS A 186 18.13 2.98 -22.33
CA LYS A 186 18.97 3.83 -23.20
C LYS A 186 20.03 4.61 -22.42
N TYR A 187 19.76 4.94 -21.16
CA TYR A 187 20.73 5.55 -20.23
C TYR A 187 21.62 4.53 -19.51
N GLY A 188 21.54 3.23 -19.87
CA GLY A 188 22.36 2.17 -19.32
C GLY A 188 21.91 1.67 -17.95
N TYR A 189 20.63 1.84 -17.59
CA TYR A 189 20.11 1.41 -16.30
C TYR A 189 19.75 -0.07 -16.26
N SER A 190 19.89 -0.64 -15.07
CA SER A 190 19.14 -1.84 -14.66
C SER A 190 17.76 -1.41 -14.15
N VAL A 191 16.72 -2.13 -14.54
CA VAL A 191 15.31 -1.76 -14.31
C VAL A 191 14.58 -2.90 -13.59
N TYR A 192 13.94 -2.55 -12.48
CA TYR A 192 13.20 -3.47 -11.64
C TYR A 192 11.77 -2.98 -11.47
N VAL A 193 10.80 -3.90 -11.44
CA VAL A 193 9.38 -3.57 -11.27
C VAL A 193 8.80 -4.27 -10.05
N HIS A 194 8.28 -3.49 -9.10
CA HIS A 194 7.74 -4.00 -7.84
C HIS A 194 6.25 -3.69 -7.75
N PHE A 195 5.42 -4.71 -7.62
CA PHE A 195 3.98 -4.55 -7.48
C PHE A 195 3.54 -4.70 -6.02
N ASN A 196 3.08 -3.60 -5.44
CA ASN A 196 2.39 -3.56 -4.15
C ASN A 196 0.88 -3.78 -4.36
N GLU A 197 0.43 -5.02 -4.24
CA GLU A 197 -0.94 -5.44 -4.43
C GLU A 197 -1.78 -5.21 -3.18
N LEU A 198 -2.95 -4.61 -3.38
CA LEU A 198 -4.03 -4.56 -2.40
C LEU A 198 -5.35 -4.60 -3.15
N ASP A 199 -6.34 -5.31 -2.59
CA ASP A 199 -7.69 -5.32 -3.13
C ASP A 199 -8.26 -3.89 -3.25
N ARG A 200 -8.97 -3.63 -4.33
CA ARG A 200 -9.57 -2.32 -4.65
C ARG A 200 -10.48 -1.81 -3.53
N ASN A 201 -11.33 -2.67 -2.97
CA ASN A 201 -12.27 -2.29 -1.90
C ASN A 201 -11.49 -1.89 -0.64
N LYS A 202 -10.45 -2.65 -0.28
CA LYS A 202 -9.57 -2.30 0.84
C LYS A 202 -8.77 -1.03 0.58
N ALA A 203 -8.27 -0.82 -0.64
CA ALA A 203 -7.57 0.40 -1.03
C ALA A 203 -8.47 1.63 -0.92
N LEU A 204 -9.72 1.52 -1.37
CA LEU A 204 -10.75 2.54 -1.21
C LEU A 204 -11.03 2.83 0.26
N GLY A 205 -11.20 1.80 1.09
CA GLY A 205 -11.39 1.97 2.54
C GLY A 205 -10.20 2.67 3.20
N ARG A 206 -8.96 2.29 2.86
CA ARG A 206 -7.73 2.95 3.34
C ARG A 206 -7.66 4.41 2.88
N MET A 207 -8.07 4.70 1.65
CA MET A 207 -8.09 6.06 1.12
C MET A 207 -9.06 6.95 1.90
N ILE A 208 -10.28 6.47 2.16
CA ILE A 208 -11.29 7.20 2.93
C ILE A 208 -10.82 7.39 4.39
N ASN A 209 -10.30 6.34 5.03
CA ASN A 209 -9.73 6.46 6.38
C ASN A 209 -8.60 7.48 6.44
N ARG A 210 -7.68 7.46 5.47
CA ARG A 210 -6.60 8.45 5.41
C ARG A 210 -7.13 9.88 5.28
N PHE A 211 -8.17 10.09 4.46
CA PHE A 211 -8.84 11.37 4.38
C PHE A 211 -9.41 11.80 5.74
N LEU A 212 -10.12 10.91 6.43
CA LEU A 212 -10.72 11.20 7.74
C LEU A 212 -9.65 11.48 8.82
N GLU A 213 -8.49 10.84 8.76
CA GLU A 213 -7.42 10.96 9.75
C GLU A 213 -6.47 12.14 9.51
N THR A 214 -6.19 12.45 8.24
CA THR A 214 -5.13 13.40 7.85
C THR A 214 -5.65 14.62 7.10
N GLY A 215 -6.93 14.62 6.68
CA GLY A 215 -7.50 15.63 5.79
C GLY A 215 -7.14 15.44 4.30
N ARG A 216 -6.20 14.53 3.98
CA ARG A 216 -5.74 14.31 2.59
C ARG A 216 -6.79 13.57 1.76
N TYR A 217 -7.69 14.33 1.14
CA TYR A 217 -8.71 13.81 0.25
C TYR A 217 -8.15 13.38 -1.12
N ILE A 218 -8.59 12.22 -1.59
CA ILE A 218 -8.42 11.77 -2.98
C ILE A 218 -9.80 11.32 -3.47
N LYS A 219 -10.18 11.72 -4.69
CA LYS A 219 -11.45 11.31 -5.29
C LYS A 219 -11.54 9.78 -5.42
N PRO A 220 -12.62 9.14 -4.90
CA PRO A 220 -12.85 7.71 -5.03
C PRO A 220 -12.72 7.15 -6.45
N GLU A 221 -13.18 7.91 -7.45
CA GLU A 221 -13.02 7.63 -8.89
C GLU A 221 -11.60 7.17 -9.27
N LEU A 222 -10.54 7.68 -8.62
CA LEU A 222 -9.17 7.28 -8.95
C LEU A 222 -8.89 5.82 -8.61
N ILE A 223 -9.39 5.31 -7.49
CA ILE A 223 -9.26 3.88 -7.16
C ILE A 223 -10.08 3.03 -8.14
N ILE A 224 -11.24 3.55 -8.56
CA ILE A 224 -12.17 2.87 -9.46
C ILE A 224 -11.55 2.71 -10.85
N LYS A 225 -10.94 3.79 -11.37
CA LYS A 225 -10.33 3.83 -12.70
C LYS A 225 -9.19 2.83 -12.90
N TYR A 226 -8.35 2.63 -11.89
CA TYR A 226 -7.10 1.86 -12.04
C TYR A 226 -7.17 0.41 -11.56
N GLY A 227 -8.32 -0.05 -11.05
CA GLY A 227 -8.45 -1.32 -10.30
C GLY A 227 -8.01 -2.59 -11.04
N ASN A 228 -8.22 -2.68 -12.36
CA ASN A 228 -7.98 -3.90 -13.13
C ASN A 228 -6.69 -3.88 -13.96
N ASP A 229 -6.15 -2.69 -14.25
CA ASP A 229 -5.10 -2.54 -15.26
C ASP A 229 -3.67 -2.76 -14.72
N ILE A 230 -3.50 -2.66 -13.39
CA ILE A 230 -2.17 -2.74 -12.76
C ILE A 230 -1.61 -4.17 -12.79
N SER A 231 -2.45 -5.17 -12.54
CA SER A 231 -2.03 -6.57 -12.62
C SER A 231 -1.59 -6.95 -14.05
N ASN A 232 -2.32 -6.48 -15.07
CA ASN A 232 -1.93 -6.66 -16.47
C ASN A 232 -0.61 -5.92 -16.78
N THR A 233 -0.44 -4.71 -16.27
CA THR A 233 0.81 -3.94 -16.41
C THR A 233 2.01 -4.67 -15.81
N TYR A 234 1.85 -5.26 -14.62
CA TYR A 234 2.87 -6.09 -13.99
C TYR A 234 3.21 -7.33 -14.84
N GLU A 235 2.20 -8.05 -15.32
CA GLU A 235 2.40 -9.23 -16.18
C GLU A 235 3.08 -8.90 -17.51
N GLN A 236 2.81 -7.72 -18.09
CA GLN A 236 3.51 -7.26 -19.28
C GLN A 236 4.97 -6.88 -18.98
N ALA A 237 5.22 -6.19 -17.86
CA ALA A 237 6.57 -5.87 -17.41
C ALA A 237 7.42 -7.12 -17.21
N LYS A 238 6.87 -8.17 -16.59
CA LYS A 238 7.52 -9.48 -16.43
C LYS A 238 7.95 -10.13 -17.74
N LYS A 239 7.13 -9.99 -18.78
CA LYS A 239 7.38 -10.58 -20.11
C LYS A 239 8.40 -9.76 -20.92
N ALA A 240 8.58 -8.48 -20.60
CA ALA A 240 9.50 -7.59 -21.30
C ALA A 240 10.94 -7.73 -20.79
N THR A 241 11.53 -8.93 -20.90
CA THR A 241 12.85 -9.28 -20.34
C THR A 241 14.03 -8.47 -20.92
N SER A 242 13.86 -7.82 -22.07
CA SER A 242 14.84 -6.88 -22.62
C SER A 242 14.81 -5.50 -21.94
N LEU A 243 13.70 -5.16 -21.27
CA LEU A 243 13.46 -3.87 -20.62
C LEU A 243 13.46 -3.96 -19.09
N VAL A 244 13.14 -5.12 -18.53
CA VAL A 244 13.00 -5.35 -17.08
C VAL A 244 13.91 -6.50 -16.65
N ASP A 245 14.89 -6.18 -15.81
CA ASP A 245 15.91 -7.12 -15.31
C ASP A 245 15.44 -7.90 -14.07
N GLY A 246 14.42 -7.40 -13.38
CA GLY A 246 13.85 -8.08 -12.24
C GLY A 246 12.47 -7.58 -11.87
N PHE A 247 11.74 -8.41 -11.14
CA PHE A 247 10.40 -8.09 -10.69
C PHE A 247 10.09 -8.71 -9.33
N SER A 248 9.13 -8.13 -8.63
CA SER A 248 8.55 -8.73 -7.43
C SER A 248 7.12 -8.29 -7.22
N LYS A 249 6.31 -9.15 -6.59
CA LYS A 249 4.93 -8.90 -6.21
C LYS A 249 4.74 -9.15 -4.72
N TRP A 250 4.02 -8.23 -4.09
CA TRP A 250 3.84 -8.16 -2.65
C TRP A 250 2.37 -7.92 -2.32
N SER A 251 1.81 -8.71 -1.41
CA SER A 251 0.50 -8.43 -0.83
C SER A 251 0.65 -7.48 0.34
N ASN A 252 0.05 -6.31 0.25
CA ASN A 252 -0.06 -5.38 1.38
C ASN A 252 -1.39 -5.52 2.14
N ASP A 253 -2.06 -6.65 1.99
CA ASP A 253 -3.22 -7.03 2.81
C ASP A 253 -2.76 -7.54 4.18
N VAL A 254 -2.21 -6.59 4.93
CA VAL A 254 -1.63 -6.73 6.25
C VAL A 254 -2.13 -5.58 7.15
N PRO A 255 -2.05 -5.73 8.49
CA PRO A 255 -2.32 -4.61 9.40
C PRO A 255 -1.40 -3.42 9.12
N ILE A 256 -1.84 -2.22 9.49
CA ILE A 256 -1.03 -1.00 9.38
C ILE A 256 0.28 -1.18 10.15
N GLY A 257 1.39 -0.72 9.56
CA GLY A 257 2.74 -0.86 10.13
C GLY A 257 3.37 -2.24 9.97
N SER A 258 2.63 -3.24 9.48
CA SER A 258 3.21 -4.56 9.18
C SER A 258 3.91 -4.56 7.82
N ARG A 259 4.96 -5.38 7.70
CA ARG A 259 5.64 -5.63 6.42
C ARG A 259 4.71 -6.34 5.42
N PRO A 260 4.82 -6.05 4.11
CA PRO A 260 4.03 -6.73 3.11
C PRO A 260 4.45 -8.21 2.97
N LYS A 261 3.55 -9.06 2.48
CA LYS A 261 3.82 -10.48 2.25
C LYS A 261 4.31 -10.70 0.82
N MET A 262 5.47 -11.34 0.66
CA MET A 262 6.00 -11.71 -0.65
C MET A 262 5.06 -12.73 -1.33
N ILE A 263 4.68 -12.48 -2.59
CA ILE A 263 3.89 -13.39 -3.44
C ILE A 263 4.78 -14.05 -4.51
N GLU A 264 5.56 -13.26 -5.22
CA GLU A 264 6.37 -13.70 -6.36
C GLU A 264 7.60 -12.79 -6.49
N TYR A 265 8.72 -13.31 -6.98
CA TYR A 265 9.88 -12.50 -7.35
C TYR A 265 10.80 -13.24 -8.34
N SER A 266 11.60 -12.47 -9.09
CA SER A 266 12.73 -12.99 -9.86
C SER A 266 13.98 -13.11 -8.97
N ALA A 267 14.91 -14.01 -9.31
CA ALA A 267 16.15 -14.20 -8.54
C ALA A 267 16.97 -12.89 -8.35
N SER A 268 16.84 -11.95 -9.27
CA SER A 268 17.46 -10.62 -9.22
C SER A 268 16.89 -9.67 -8.15
N CYS A 269 15.88 -10.09 -7.39
CA CYS A 269 15.27 -9.35 -6.27
C CYS A 269 15.39 -10.07 -4.91
N GLU A 270 16.23 -11.11 -4.79
CA GLU A 270 16.38 -11.92 -3.56
C GLU A 270 16.82 -11.09 -2.35
N ASP A 271 17.63 -10.06 -2.55
CA ASP A 271 18.08 -9.10 -1.54
C ASP A 271 16.93 -8.29 -0.94
N ILE A 272 16.03 -7.75 -1.77
CA ILE A 272 14.80 -7.08 -1.32
C ILE A 272 13.92 -8.05 -0.54
N VAL A 273 13.77 -9.28 -1.05
CA VAL A 273 13.01 -10.33 -0.37
C VAL A 273 13.59 -10.64 1.01
N ARG A 274 14.90 -10.70 1.13
CA ARG A 274 15.56 -10.92 2.42
C ARG A 274 15.37 -9.76 3.38
N ALA A 275 15.46 -8.52 2.91
CA ALA A 275 15.35 -7.35 3.78
C ALA A 275 13.92 -7.07 4.26
N LEU A 276 12.92 -7.39 3.44
CA LEU A 276 11.51 -7.19 3.78
C LEU A 276 10.89 -8.39 4.51
N LYS A 277 11.65 -9.49 4.72
CA LYS A 277 11.19 -10.60 5.57
C LYS A 277 11.04 -10.12 7.02
N PRO A 278 9.91 -10.44 7.69
CA PRO A 278 9.74 -10.14 9.10
C PRO A 278 10.85 -10.76 9.95
N THR A 279 11.42 -9.98 10.86
CA THR A 279 12.40 -10.47 11.83
C THR A 279 11.73 -11.42 12.83
N LEU A 280 12.52 -12.21 13.57
CA LEU A 280 11.98 -13.07 14.64
C LEU A 280 11.25 -12.26 15.70
N SER A 281 11.77 -11.08 16.05
CA SER A 281 11.16 -10.16 17.01
C SER A 281 9.81 -9.65 16.52
N GLU A 282 9.73 -9.16 15.27
CA GLU A 282 8.47 -8.70 14.66
C GLU A 282 7.42 -9.84 14.61
N ARG A 283 7.86 -11.07 14.30
CA ARG A 283 6.98 -12.25 14.30
C ARG A 283 6.49 -12.60 15.71
N LEU A 284 7.33 -12.43 16.72
CA LEU A 284 6.98 -12.68 18.11
C LEU A 284 5.95 -11.64 18.58
N GLU A 285 6.19 -10.35 18.33
CA GLU A 285 5.26 -9.26 18.65
C GLU A 285 3.90 -9.44 17.97
N GLU A 286 3.89 -9.84 16.68
CA GLU A 286 2.65 -10.14 15.97
C GLU A 286 1.90 -11.32 16.64
N SER A 287 2.61 -12.37 17.05
CA SER A 287 2.05 -13.52 17.76
C SER A 287 1.46 -13.12 19.12
N GLU A 288 2.18 -12.31 19.89
CA GLU A 288 1.72 -11.78 21.18
C GLU A 288 0.50 -10.89 21.03
N SER A 289 0.48 -10.02 20.01
CA SER A 289 -0.67 -9.19 19.67
C SER A 289 -1.90 -10.04 19.33
N LYS A 290 -1.75 -11.06 18.48
CA LYS A 290 -2.82 -12.03 18.18
C LYS A 290 -3.32 -12.74 19.43
N CYS A 291 -2.43 -13.16 20.32
CA CYS A 291 -2.79 -13.76 21.61
C CYS A 291 -3.58 -12.80 22.50
N ARG A 292 -3.19 -11.53 22.58
CA ARG A 292 -3.93 -10.50 23.32
C ARG A 292 -5.34 -10.30 22.78
N ILE A 293 -5.49 -10.16 21.47
CA ILE A 293 -6.81 -10.00 20.81
C ILE A 293 -7.68 -11.23 21.08
N LEU A 294 -7.12 -12.44 20.97
CA LEU A 294 -7.87 -13.67 21.25
C LEU A 294 -8.33 -13.74 22.70
N ARG A 295 -7.46 -13.36 23.67
CA ARG A 295 -7.83 -13.28 25.09
C ARG A 295 -8.96 -12.29 25.32
N ALA A 296 -8.89 -11.08 24.75
CA ALA A 296 -9.94 -10.08 24.89
C ALA A 296 -11.31 -10.59 24.38
N LYS A 297 -11.33 -11.30 23.24
CA LYS A 297 -12.57 -11.93 22.73
C LYS A 297 -13.07 -13.06 23.62
N ILE A 298 -12.17 -13.86 24.19
CA ILE A 298 -12.54 -14.89 25.16
C ILE A 298 -13.18 -14.24 26.41
N ASP A 299 -12.62 -13.14 26.89
CA ASP A 299 -13.15 -12.41 28.05
C ASP A 299 -14.54 -11.83 27.76
N GLU A 300 -14.78 -11.29 26.56
CA GLU A 300 -16.10 -10.84 26.10
C GLU A 300 -17.14 -11.98 26.11
N VAL A 301 -16.78 -13.14 25.56
CA VAL A 301 -17.65 -14.33 25.58
C VAL A 301 -17.90 -14.82 27.00
N ASN A 302 -16.86 -14.86 27.84
CA ASN A 302 -17.00 -15.26 29.24
C ASN A 302 -17.91 -14.31 30.03
N GLU A 303 -17.87 -13.01 29.73
CA GLU A 303 -18.76 -12.02 30.33
C GLU A 303 -20.22 -12.26 29.91
N VAL A 304 -20.47 -12.61 28.64
CA VAL A 304 -21.82 -13.01 28.17
C VAL A 304 -22.31 -14.24 28.93
N PHE A 305 -21.47 -15.27 29.10
CA PHE A 305 -21.83 -16.47 29.86
C PHE A 305 -22.06 -16.18 31.35
N ARG A 306 -21.26 -15.30 31.96
CA ARG A 306 -21.43 -14.88 33.36
C ARG A 306 -22.79 -14.21 33.58
N LYS A 307 -23.24 -13.40 32.62
CA LYS A 307 -24.56 -12.74 32.65
C LYS A 307 -25.72 -13.67 32.30
N ASN A 308 -25.46 -14.81 31.65
CA ASN A 308 -26.48 -15.75 31.16
C ASN A 308 -26.15 -17.21 31.55
N PRO A 309 -26.38 -17.62 32.83
CA PRO A 309 -25.99 -18.95 33.31
C PRO A 309 -26.66 -20.13 32.59
N GLU A 310 -27.90 -19.96 32.11
CA GLU A 310 -28.60 -21.01 31.37
C GLU A 310 -27.97 -21.27 30.00
N LEU A 311 -27.66 -20.21 29.25
CA LEU A 311 -26.94 -20.27 27.99
C LEU A 311 -25.58 -20.97 28.15
N SER A 312 -24.87 -20.67 29.26
CA SER A 312 -23.62 -21.35 29.59
C SER A 312 -23.79 -22.86 29.78
N ARG A 313 -24.87 -23.30 30.46
CA ARG A 313 -25.15 -24.74 30.68
C ARG A 313 -25.51 -25.45 29.38
N GLU A 314 -26.33 -24.83 28.53
CA GLU A 314 -26.69 -25.36 27.22
C GLU A 314 -25.48 -25.49 26.29
N TYR A 315 -24.60 -24.47 26.27
CA TYR A 315 -23.35 -24.52 25.52
C TYR A 315 -22.47 -25.70 25.95
N VAL A 316 -22.29 -25.91 27.25
CA VAL A 316 -21.49 -27.03 27.80
C VAL A 316 -22.11 -28.37 27.40
N LYS A 317 -23.42 -28.53 27.56
CA LYS A 317 -24.14 -29.75 27.18
C LYS A 317 -23.92 -30.08 25.69
N LYS A 318 -24.12 -29.11 24.80
CA LYS A 318 -23.98 -29.29 23.35
C LYS A 318 -22.52 -29.55 22.92
N ARG A 319 -21.55 -28.88 23.56
CA ARG A 319 -20.12 -29.15 23.34
C ARG A 319 -19.77 -30.59 23.70
N ASP A 320 -20.27 -31.10 24.82
CA ASP A 320 -19.96 -32.44 25.30
C ASP A 320 -20.65 -33.52 24.44
N GLU A 321 -21.89 -33.26 23.98
CA GLU A 321 -22.57 -34.08 22.96
C GLU A 321 -21.78 -34.17 21.64
N LEU A 322 -21.27 -33.04 21.12
CA LEU A 322 -20.46 -33.02 19.90
C LEU A 322 -19.11 -33.74 20.07
N ARG A 323 -18.48 -33.63 21.24
CA ARG A 323 -17.23 -34.36 21.56
C ARG A 323 -17.47 -35.87 21.67
N ALA A 324 -18.60 -36.28 22.23
CA ALA A 324 -19.01 -37.68 22.27
C ALA A 324 -19.28 -38.23 20.86
N GLY A 325 -19.95 -37.45 20.00
CA GLY A 325 -20.19 -37.80 18.59
C GLY A 325 -18.92 -37.96 17.76
N LYS A 326 -17.91 -37.08 17.93
CA LYS A 326 -16.61 -37.22 17.25
C LYS A 326 -15.80 -38.44 17.69
N LYS A 327 -15.89 -38.84 18.97
CA LYS A 327 -15.24 -40.08 19.46
C LYS A 327 -15.84 -41.35 18.85
N LEU A 328 -17.06 -41.30 18.31
CA LEU A 328 -17.69 -42.41 17.60
C LEU A 328 -17.23 -42.51 16.12
N THR A 329 -16.78 -41.42 15.50
CA THR A 329 -16.34 -41.39 14.09
C THR A 329 -14.86 -41.74 13.87
N ASP A 330 -13.99 -41.56 14.87
CA ASP A 330 -12.55 -41.87 14.76
C ASP A 330 -12.18 -43.35 15.01
N LYS A 331 -13.17 -44.25 15.09
CA LYS A 331 -12.95 -45.71 15.25
C LYS A 331 -13.07 -46.48 13.93
N THR A 332 -12.23 -46.17 12.93
CA THR A 332 -11.83 -47.14 11.88
C THR A 332 -10.62 -46.64 11.07
N PHE A 333 -9.42 -46.84 11.60
CA PHE A 333 -8.23 -47.05 10.77
C PHE A 333 -7.42 -48.20 11.39
N THR A 334 -7.70 -49.41 10.92
CA THR A 334 -6.92 -50.61 11.23
C THR A 334 -5.59 -50.54 10.48
N ILE A 335 -4.51 -50.23 11.20
CA ILE A 335 -3.14 -50.39 10.71
C ILE A 335 -2.86 -51.90 10.62
N LYS A 336 -2.73 -52.45 9.40
CA LYS A 336 -2.14 -53.79 9.18
C LYS A 336 -0.69 -53.75 9.64
N LYS A 337 -0.37 -54.44 10.74
CA LYS A 337 1.02 -54.72 11.14
C LYS A 337 1.65 -55.66 10.11
N SER A 338 2.68 -55.20 9.41
CA SER A 338 3.61 -56.05 8.67
C SER A 338 4.53 -56.78 9.64
N THR A 339 4.58 -58.10 9.54
CA THR A 339 5.45 -59.02 10.30
C THR A 339 6.92 -58.78 9.93
N PRO A 340 7.87 -58.81 10.89
CA PRO A 340 9.30 -58.71 10.58
C PRO A 340 9.84 -60.06 10.05
N PRO A 341 10.90 -60.06 9.22
CA PRO A 341 11.48 -61.28 8.68
C PRO A 341 12.20 -62.09 9.77
N LYS A 342 12.08 -63.41 9.69
CA LYS A 342 12.84 -64.36 10.51
C LYS A 342 14.22 -64.59 9.87
N HIS A 343 15.24 -64.39 10.71
CA HIS A 343 16.66 -64.82 10.66
C HIS A 343 17.41 -64.75 9.33
#